data_AF-A0AAP8HT68-F1
#
_entry.id   AF-A0AAP8HT68-F1
#
_cell.length_a   1.000
_cell.length_b   1.000
_cell.length_c   1.000
_cell.angle_alpha   90.00
_cell.angle_beta   90.00
_cell.angle_gamma   90.00
#
_symmetry.space_group_name_H-M   'P 1'
#
loop_
_entity.id
_entity.type
_entity.pdbx_description
1 polymer ?
#
loop_
_entity_poly.entity_id
_entity_poly.type
_entity_poly.pdbx_seq_one_letter_code
_entity_poly.pdbx_strand_id
1 'polypeptide(L)'
;HLSSVCDAMVDVVASMDHDIEAISAGGGLSIPYREGEPRIDCDHYFEQWDAARKRIEQRLGHEVRLEIEPGRFLVAEAGALVAEVHAINRRP
;
A
#
# COMPACT_ATOMS: atom_id res chain seq x y z
N HIS A 1 -1.72 4.86 11.87
CA HIS A 1 -2.69 4.68 10.78
C HIS A 1 -2.58 3.28 10.16
N LEU A 2 -1.40 2.87 9.66
CA LEU A 2 -1.21 1.53 9.08
C LEU A 2 -1.49 0.38 10.06
N SER A 3 -0.92 0.43 11.28
CA SER A 3 -1.23 -0.54 12.35
C SER A 3 -2.74 -0.71 12.58
N SER A 4 -3.51 0.38 12.62
CA SER A 4 -4.97 0.31 12.82
C SER A 4 -5.69 -0.43 11.69
N VAL A 5 -5.21 -0.31 10.46
CA VAL A 5 -5.75 -1.06 9.30
C VAL A 5 -5.35 -2.53 9.39
N CYS A 6 -4.12 -2.83 9.80
CA CYS A 6 -3.64 -4.19 10.01
C CYS A 6 -4.45 -4.90 11.12
N ASP A 7 -4.69 -4.23 12.24
CA ASP A 7 -5.52 -4.76 13.32
C ASP A 7 -6.97 -4.98 12.88
N ALA A 8 -7.55 -4.03 12.13
CA ALA A 8 -8.89 -4.20 11.58
C ALA A 8 -8.99 -5.40 10.62
N MET A 9 -7.96 -5.65 9.80
CA MET A 9 -7.90 -6.85 8.95
C MET A 9 -7.93 -8.13 9.80
N VAL A 10 -7.10 -8.19 10.85
CA VAL A 10 -7.07 -9.35 11.76
C VAL A 10 -8.43 -9.54 12.41
N ASP A 11 -9.08 -8.48 12.88
CA ASP A 11 -10.39 -8.55 13.53
C ASP A 11 -11.49 -9.00 12.57
N VAL A 12 -11.48 -8.53 11.31
CA VAL A 12 -12.43 -8.96 10.28
C VAL A 12 -12.25 -10.44 10.02
N VAL A 13 -11.03 -10.91 9.74
CA VAL A 13 -10.76 -12.34 9.54
C VAL A 13 -11.16 -13.13 10.79
N ALA A 14 -10.90 -12.58 11.99
CA ALA A 14 -11.30 -13.16 13.27
C ALA A 14 -12.82 -13.33 13.46
N SER A 15 -13.62 -12.58 12.70
CA SER A 15 -15.08 -12.63 12.72
C SER A 15 -15.71 -13.50 11.62
N MET A 16 -14.91 -13.95 10.65
CA MET A 16 -15.38 -14.79 9.55
C MET A 16 -15.65 -16.24 9.99
N ASP A 17 -16.61 -16.86 9.33
CA ASP A 17 -17.05 -18.26 9.50
C ASP A 17 -16.54 -19.21 8.40
N HIS A 18 -15.65 -18.71 7.53
CA HIS A 18 -15.07 -19.44 6.42
C HIS A 18 -13.56 -19.21 6.34
N ASP A 19 -12.90 -20.10 5.61
CA ASP A 19 -11.45 -20.11 5.44
C ASP A 19 -10.99 -19.20 4.28
N ILE A 20 -9.74 -18.71 4.35
CA ILE A 20 -9.12 -17.86 3.33
C ILE A 20 -7.66 -18.27 3.10
N GLU A 21 -7.20 -18.19 1.86
CA GLU A 21 -5.81 -18.53 1.51
C GLU A 21 -4.89 -17.31 1.41
N ALA A 22 -5.46 -16.10 1.41
CA ALA A 22 -4.72 -14.87 1.17
C ALA A 22 -5.39 -13.65 1.81
N ILE A 23 -4.57 -12.65 2.12
CA ILE A 23 -5.00 -11.28 2.41
C ILE A 23 -4.25 -10.30 1.49
N SER A 24 -4.90 -9.20 1.12
CA SER A 24 -4.27 -8.11 0.36
C SER A 24 -4.11 -6.88 1.25
N ALA A 25 -2.90 -6.34 1.27
CA ALA A 25 -2.59 -5.04 1.87
C ALA A 25 -3.18 -3.85 1.08
N GLY A 26 -3.71 -4.12 -0.11
CA GLY A 26 -4.15 -3.10 -1.06
C GLY A 26 -3.00 -2.22 -1.55
N GLY A 27 -3.36 -1.03 -2.02
CA GLY A 27 -2.42 -0.02 -2.48
C GLY A 27 -2.17 1.09 -1.46
N GLY A 28 -2.01 2.33 -1.96
CA GLY A 28 -1.94 3.51 -1.12
C GLY A 28 -0.53 3.94 -0.68
N LEU A 29 0.51 3.19 -1.08
CA LEU A 29 1.90 3.55 -0.85
C LEU A 29 2.18 4.94 -1.41
N SER A 30 2.82 5.80 -0.61
CA SER A 30 3.12 7.17 -0.97
C SER A 30 4.45 7.28 -1.72
N ILE A 31 4.57 8.33 -2.52
CA ILE A 31 5.80 8.73 -3.20
C ILE A 31 5.99 10.23 -2.97
N PRO A 32 7.23 10.73 -2.96
CA PRO A 32 7.49 12.16 -2.90
C PRO A 32 7.10 12.82 -4.23
N TYR A 33 6.22 13.82 -4.19
CA TYR A 33 5.86 14.65 -5.34
C TYR A 33 6.72 15.91 -5.44
N ARG A 34 7.25 16.37 -4.31
CA ARG A 34 8.18 17.49 -4.24
C ARG A 34 9.50 17.03 -3.65
N GLU A 35 10.55 17.76 -3.99
CA GLU A 35 11.85 17.60 -3.37
C GLU A 35 11.74 17.78 -1.84
N GLY A 36 12.35 16.87 -1.10
CA GLY A 36 12.33 16.85 0.37
C GLY A 36 11.11 16.19 1.01
N GLU A 37 10.11 15.75 0.25
CA GLU A 37 9.00 14.95 0.81
C GLU A 37 9.49 13.54 1.23
N PRO A 38 8.94 12.97 2.31
CA PRO A 38 9.38 11.68 2.82
C PRO A 38 9.00 10.55 1.86
N ARG A 39 9.93 9.61 1.66
CA ARG A 39 9.68 8.35 0.96
C ARG A 39 9.12 7.32 1.93
N ILE A 40 8.22 6.46 1.44
CA ILE A 40 7.70 5.35 2.23
C ILE A 40 8.83 4.36 2.56
N ASP A 41 8.82 3.86 3.79
CA ASP A 41 9.67 2.75 4.24
C ASP A 41 8.94 1.43 3.94
N CYS A 42 9.42 0.71 2.93
CA CYS A 42 8.82 -0.55 2.50
C CYS A 42 9.06 -1.68 3.51
N ASP A 43 10.18 -1.66 4.24
CA ASP A 43 10.49 -2.68 5.23
C ASP A 43 9.55 -2.54 6.43
N HIS A 44 9.37 -1.31 6.93
CA HIS A 44 8.41 -1.03 8.00
C HIS A 44 6.95 -1.31 7.59
N TYR A 45 6.61 -1.08 6.32
CA TYR A 45 5.29 -1.44 5.77
C TYR A 45 5.08 -2.95 5.76
N PHE A 46 6.08 -3.70 5.30
CA PHE A 46 6.06 -5.16 5.27
C PHE A 46 5.97 -5.76 6.67
N GLU A 47 6.79 -5.29 7.62
CA GLU A 47 6.80 -5.79 9.00
C GLU A 47 5.41 -5.74 9.65
N GLN A 48 4.65 -4.67 9.42
CA GLN A 48 3.30 -4.52 9.98
C GLN A 48 2.31 -5.50 9.36
N TRP A 49 2.32 -5.64 8.03
CA TRP A 49 1.42 -6.56 7.34
C TRP A 49 1.79 -8.03 7.59
N ASP A 50 3.09 -8.34 7.67
CA ASP A 50 3.57 -9.68 7.99
C ASP A 50 3.19 -10.09 9.42
N ALA A 51 3.26 -9.16 10.37
CA ALA A 51 2.77 -9.40 11.74
C ALA A 51 1.26 -9.70 11.77
N ALA A 52 0.45 -8.98 10.99
CA ALA A 52 -0.98 -9.24 10.86
C ALA A 52 -1.26 -10.61 10.21
N ARG A 53 -0.57 -10.91 9.10
CA ARG A 53 -0.61 -12.19 8.40
C ARG A 53 -0.30 -13.36 9.36
N LYS A 54 0.79 -13.27 10.12
CA LYS A 54 1.17 -14.31 11.11
C LYS A 54 0.11 -14.53 12.19
N ARG A 55 -0.56 -13.46 12.66
CA ARG A 55 -1.69 -13.59 13.62
C ARG A 55 -2.87 -14.31 12.98
N ILE A 56 -3.14 -14.06 11.70
CA ILE A 56 -4.19 -14.75 10.94
C ILE A 56 -3.81 -16.22 10.73
N GLU A 57 -2.58 -16.53 10.32
CA GLU A 57 -2.08 -17.90 10.15
C GLU A 57 -2.20 -18.73 11.43
N GLN A 58 -1.85 -18.15 12.58
CA GLN A 58 -2.02 -18.81 13.88
C GLN A 58 -3.47 -19.18 14.16
N ARG A 59 -4.43 -18.39 13.67
CA ARG A 59 -5.86 -18.64 13.85
C ARG A 59 -6.39 -19.69 12.86
N LEU A 60 -5.98 -19.61 11.59
CA LEU A 60 -6.46 -20.52 10.54
C LEU A 60 -5.75 -21.87 10.58
N GLY A 61 -4.55 -21.94 11.15
CA GLY A 61 -3.78 -23.18 11.30
C GLY A 61 -3.01 -23.57 10.04
N HIS A 62 -2.88 -22.68 9.06
CA HIS A 62 -2.09 -22.87 7.84
C HIS A 62 -1.49 -21.54 7.37
N GLU A 63 -0.61 -21.63 6.37
CA GLU A 63 0.03 -20.46 5.75
C GLU A 63 -1.00 -19.63 4.96
N VAL A 64 -0.86 -18.30 5.03
CA VAL A 64 -1.71 -17.33 4.34
C VAL A 64 -0.82 -16.43 3.50
N ARG A 65 -1.16 -16.31 2.22
CA ARG A 65 -0.44 -15.44 1.28
C ARG A 65 -0.72 -13.97 1.62
N LEU A 66 0.31 -13.13 1.52
CA LEU A 66 0.18 -11.69 1.62
C LEU A 66 0.46 -11.05 0.28
N GLU A 67 -0.56 -10.38 -0.23
CA GLU A 67 -0.54 -9.66 -1.51
C GLU A 67 -0.46 -8.15 -1.26
N ILE A 68 0.00 -7.42 -2.28
CA ILE A 68 0.07 -5.95 -2.28
C ILE A 68 -0.29 -5.44 -3.67
N GLU A 69 -0.97 -4.29 -3.74
CA GLU A 69 -1.49 -3.71 -5.00
C GLU A 69 -0.89 -2.31 -5.27
N PRO A 70 0.44 -2.18 -5.40
CA PRO A 70 1.09 -0.87 -5.53
C PRO A 70 0.93 -0.32 -6.95
N GLY A 71 -0.12 0.46 -7.20
CA GLY A 71 -0.27 1.19 -8.46
C GLY A 71 0.68 2.39 -8.55
N ARG A 72 0.30 3.49 -7.90
CA ARG A 72 1.04 4.77 -7.92
C ARG A 72 2.51 4.62 -7.55
N PHE A 73 2.83 3.80 -6.55
CA PHE A 73 4.19 3.61 -6.08
C PHE A 73 5.14 3.07 -7.15
N LEU A 74 4.67 2.17 -8.02
CA LEU A 74 5.52 1.59 -9.07
C LEU A 74 5.75 2.53 -10.27
N VAL A 75 4.76 3.37 -10.61
CA VAL A 75 4.75 4.07 -11.91
C VAL A 75 4.82 5.58 -11.83
N ALA A 76 4.50 6.20 -10.69
CA ALA A 76 4.38 7.66 -10.61
C ALA A 76 5.67 8.42 -10.92
N GLU A 77 6.81 7.85 -10.54
CA GLU A 77 8.14 8.47 -10.74
C GLU A 77 8.84 7.97 -12.01
N ALA A 78 8.24 7.02 -12.73
CA ALA A 78 8.84 6.39 -13.91
C ALA A 78 8.56 7.16 -15.21
N GLY A 79 7.73 8.20 -15.17
CA GLY A 79 7.25 8.91 -16.35
C GLY A 79 7.37 10.42 -16.25
N ALA A 80 7.54 11.05 -17.42
CA ALA A 80 7.41 12.49 -17.59
C ALA A 80 6.50 12.77 -18.78
N LEU A 81 5.69 13.83 -18.68
CA LEU A 81 4.91 14.35 -19.80
C LEU A 81 5.65 15.55 -20.41
N VAL A 82 6.00 15.44 -21.69
CA VAL A 82 6.61 16.52 -22.46
C VAL A 82 5.57 17.11 -23.41
N ALA A 83 5.44 18.44 -23.41
CA ALA A 83 4.49 19.16 -24.26
C ALA A 83 5.10 20.48 -24.76
N GLU A 84 4.65 20.93 -25.93
CA GLU A 84 5.07 22.20 -26.54
C GLU A 84 4.17 23.36 -26.10
N VAL A 85 4.77 24.53 -25.85
CA VAL A 85 4.03 25.76 -25.55
C VAL A 85 3.59 26.41 -26.86
N HIS A 86 2.29 26.37 -27.16
CA HIS A 86 1.76 26.97 -28.40
C HIS A 86 1.40 28.46 -28.28
N ALA A 87 1.10 28.95 -27.08
CA ALA A 87 0.71 30.34 -26.88
C ALA A 87 1.10 30.83 -25.49
N ILE A 88 1.59 32.07 -25.41
CA ILE A 88 1.87 32.78 -24.16
C ILE A 88 1.08 34.09 -24.18
N ASN A 89 0.14 34.24 -23.26
CA ASN A 89 -0.58 35.51 -23.08
C ASN A 89 -0.01 36.23 -21.85
N ARG A 90 0.61 37.40 -22.05
CA ARG A 90 1.11 38.24 -20.97
C ARG A 90 0.03 39.23 -20.58
N ARG A 91 -0.50 39.12 -19.36
CA ARG A 91 -1.26 40.19 -18.74
C ARG A 91 -0.29 41.11 -17.98
N PRO A 92 -0.49 42.45 -18.05
CA PRO A 92 0.32 43.40 -17.28
C PRO A 92 0.12 43.25 -15.77
#